data_AF-A0A0U2W072-F1
#
_entry.id   AF-A0A0U2W072-F1
#
_cell.length_a   1.000
_cell.length_b   1.000
_cell.length_c   1.000
_cell.angle_alpha   90.00
_cell.angle_beta   90.00
_cell.angle_gamma   90.00
#
_symmetry.space_group_name_H-M   'P 1'
#
loop_
_entity.id
_entity.type
_entity.pdbx_description
1 polymer ?
#
loop_
_entity_poly.entity_id
_entity_poly.type
_entity_poly.pdbx_seq_one_letter_code
_entity_poly.pdbx_strand_id
1 'polypeptide(L)'
;MGEQMQVDLGEVKIKNLQGIPVKLWFITFVLSHSRYKFIHWQDRPFVTKDVIDAHELAFVYYGGMTRKIVYDQVICCLRVKTTAT
;
A
#
# COMPACT_ATOMS: atom_id res chain seq x y z
N MET A 1 3.87 -14.16 -14.29
CA MET A 1 3.48 -12.72 -14.33
C MET A 1 2.53 -12.47 -13.17
N GLY A 2 2.75 -11.43 -12.35
CA GLY A 2 1.90 -11.13 -11.20
C GLY A 2 0.48 -10.76 -11.64
N GLU A 3 -0.46 -11.69 -11.48
CA GLU A 3 -1.85 -11.53 -11.95
C GLU A 3 -2.67 -10.60 -11.06
N GLN A 4 -2.36 -10.55 -9.76
CA GLN A 4 -3.17 -9.85 -8.77
C GLN A 4 -2.31 -9.30 -7.63
N MET A 5 -2.52 -8.03 -7.29
CA MET A 5 -1.95 -7.35 -6.12
C MET A 5 -3.07 -7.02 -5.15
N GLN A 6 -2.91 -7.40 -3.88
CA GLN A 6 -3.82 -7.05 -2.79
C GLN A 6 -3.24 -5.86 -2.03
N VAL A 7 -4.09 -4.88 -1.73
CA VAL A 7 -3.71 -3.67 -0.99
C VAL A 7 -4.49 -3.62 0.33
N ASP A 8 -3.74 -3.61 1.43
CA ASP A 8 -4.27 -3.54 2.80
C ASP A 8 -3.76 -2.29 3.51
N LEU A 9 -4.67 -1.60 4.19
CA LEU A 9 -4.36 -0.47 5.06
C LEU A 9 -4.55 -0.88 6.51
N GLY A 10 -3.62 -0.49 7.36
CA GLY A 10 -3.67 -0.85 8.78
C GLY A 10 -3.05 0.20 9.68
N GLU A 11 -3.36 0.06 10.97
CA GLU A 11 -2.77 0.84 12.05
C GLU A 11 -2.21 -0.11 13.11
N VAL A 12 -1.07 0.26 13.70
CA VAL A 12 -0.46 -0.49 14.78
C VAL A 12 0.12 0.46 15.83
N LYS A 13 0.00 0.07 17.09
CA LYS A 13 0.62 0.79 18.21
C LYS A 13 1.93 0.10 18.55
N ILE A 14 3.06 0.75 18.25
CA ILE A 14 4.40 0.24 18.55
C ILE A 14 5.02 1.11 19.64
N LYS A 15 5.87 0.53 20.50
CA LYS A 15 6.64 1.30 21.47
C LYS A 15 7.93 1.79 20.79
N ASN A 16 8.19 3.08 20.86
CA ASN A 16 9.47 3.64 20.44
C ASN A 16 10.60 3.15 21.35
N LEU A 17 11.85 3.42 20.96
CA LEU A 17 13.06 3.09 21.74
C LEU A 17 13.03 3.66 23.18
N GLN A 18 12.24 4.71 23.41
CA GLN A 18 12.04 5.35 24.72
C GLN A 18 10.85 4.76 25.51
N GLY A 19 10.21 3.70 25.02
CA GLY A 19 9.05 3.08 25.67
C GLY A 19 7.72 3.79 25.46
N ILE A 20 7.71 4.92 24.73
CA ILE A 20 6.51 5.70 24.44
C ILE A 20 5.67 4.97 23.36
N PRO A 21 4.36 4.74 23.58
CA PRO A 21 3.49 4.15 22.59
C PRO A 21 3.21 5.17 21.47
N VAL A 22 3.61 4.83 20.25
CA VAL A 22 3.35 5.62 19.04
C VAL A 22 2.42 4.82 18.12
N LYS A 23 1.43 5.52 17.57
CA LYS A 23 0.52 4.96 16.58
C LYS A 23 1.15 5.15 15.21
N LEU A 24 1.42 4.05 14.52
CA LEU A 24 1.89 4.04 13.15
C LEU A 24 0.80 3.54 12.23
N TRP A 25 0.74 4.14 11.06
CA TRP A 25 -0.11 3.75 9.97
C TRP A 25 0.74 3.07 8.92
N PHE A 26 0.22 2.03 8.29
CA PHE A 26 0.90 1.36 7.21
C PHE A 26 -0.03 0.98 6.07
N ILE A 27 0.53 0.92 4.87
CA ILE A 27 -0.11 0.36 3.68
C ILE A 27 0.78 -0.78 3.18
N THR A 28 0.15 -1.93 2.93
CA THR A 28 0.83 -3.13 2.47
C THR A 28 0.30 -3.54 1.11
N PHE A 29 1.23 -3.82 0.21
CA PHE A 29 0.96 -4.37 -1.12
C PHE A 29 1.47 -5.81 -1.14
N VAL A 30 0.58 -6.77 -1.38
CA VAL A 30 0.89 -8.20 -1.43
C VAL A 30 0.63 -8.73 -2.83
N LEU A 31 1.66 -9.25 -3.50
CA LEU A 31 1.47 -9.97 -4.76
C LEU A 31 1.11 -11.43 -4.47
N SER A 32 -0.08 -11.86 -4.91
CA SER A 32 -0.60 -13.20 -4.64
C SER A 32 0.25 -14.32 -5.25
N HIS A 33 0.86 -14.07 -6.42
CA HIS A 33 1.60 -15.11 -7.16
C HIS A 33 3.03 -15.35 -6.66
N SER A 34 3.64 -14.35 -6.02
CA SER A 34 5.06 -14.40 -5.66
C SER A 34 5.33 -14.09 -4.18
N ARG A 35 4.27 -13.88 -3.37
CA ARG A 35 4.34 -13.56 -1.93
C ARG A 35 5.18 -12.33 -1.59
N TYR A 36 5.61 -11.54 -2.58
CA TYR A 36 6.33 -10.30 -2.33
C TYR A 36 5.41 -9.29 -1.65
N LYS A 37 5.92 -8.71 -0.56
CA LYS A 37 5.23 -7.71 0.22
C LYS A 37 6.03 -6.42 0.18
N PHE A 38 5.39 -5.33 -0.22
CA PHE A 38 5.92 -3.99 -0.06
C PHE A 38 5.09 -3.30 1.01
N ILE A 39 5.75 -2.70 2.00
CA ILE A 39 5.08 -2.05 3.12
C ILE A 39 5.62 -0.64 3.23
N HIS A 40 4.72 0.33 3.23
CA HIS A 40 5.05 1.73 3.49
C HIS A 40 4.48 2.14 4.85
N TRP A 41 5.34 2.73 5.68
CA TRP A 41 5.06 3.09 7.06
C TRP A 41 5.03 4.61 7.22
N GLN A 42 4.11 5.10 8.05
CA GLN A 42 3.96 6.51 8.33
C GLN A 42 3.50 6.74 9.78
N ASP A 43 3.91 7.87 10.35
CA ASP A 43 3.55 8.31 11.72
C ASP A 43 2.28 9.17 11.78
N ARG A 44 1.73 9.54 10.61
CA ARG A 44 0.48 10.29 10.45
C ARG A 44 -0.58 9.45 9.71
N PRO A 45 -1.88 9.77 9.88
CA PRO A 45 -2.93 9.14 9.08
C PRO A 45 -2.74 9.40 7.58
N PHE A 46 -3.04 8.40 6.76
CA PHE A 46 -2.92 8.48 5.30
C PHE A 46 -3.90 9.48 4.69
N VAL A 47 -3.37 10.39 3.88
CA VAL A 47 -4.16 11.22 2.97
C VAL A 47 -4.16 10.55 1.59
N THR A 48 -5.14 10.88 0.73
CA THR A 48 -5.22 10.35 -0.64
C THR A 48 -3.90 10.50 -1.41
N LYS A 49 -3.15 11.57 -1.18
CA LYS A 49 -1.83 11.77 -1.81
C LYS A 49 -0.79 10.76 -1.33
N ASP A 50 -0.70 10.51 -0.02
CA ASP A 50 0.23 9.53 0.54
C ASP A 50 -0.04 8.12 -0.02
N VAL A 51 -1.32 7.79 -0.26
CA VAL A 51 -1.70 6.54 -0.90
C VAL A 51 -1.19 6.47 -2.34
N ILE A 52 -1.35 7.53 -3.14
CA ILE A 52 -0.84 7.58 -4.52
C ILE A 52 0.68 7.42 -4.54
N ASP A 53 1.39 8.17 -3.70
CA ASP A 53 2.85 8.12 -3.60
C ASP A 53 3.33 6.71 -3.21
N ALA A 54 2.63 6.04 -2.28
CA ALA A 54 2.93 4.67 -1.89
C ALA A 54 2.70 3.66 -3.04
N HIS A 55 1.71 3.88 -3.91
CA HIS A 55 1.50 3.05 -5.10
C HIS A 55 2.62 3.24 -6.13
N GLU A 56 3.06 4.47 -6.37
CA GLU A 56 4.18 4.75 -7.27
C GLU A 56 5.46 4.06 -6.79
N LEU A 57 5.76 4.18 -5.49
CA LEU A 57 6.90 3.48 -4.87
C LEU A 57 6.79 1.96 -5.00
N ALA A 58 5.59 1.41 -4.82
CA ALA A 58 5.35 -0.02 -5.00
C ALA A 58 5.59 -0.44 -6.46
N PHE A 59 5.10 0.32 -7.44
CA PHE A 59 5.32 0.02 -8.86
C PHE A 59 6.80 0.09 -9.25
N VAL A 60 7.54 1.05 -8.72
CA VAL A 60 9.00 1.13 -8.90
C VAL A 60 9.68 -0.08 -8.27
N TYR A 61 9.29 -0.47 -7.05
CA TYR A 61 9.84 -1.63 -6.36
C TYR A 61 9.59 -2.95 -7.10
N TYR A 62 8.40 -3.10 -7.70
CA TYR A 62 8.06 -4.28 -8.50
C TYR A 62 8.59 -4.23 -9.95
N GLY A 63 9.20 -3.11 -10.37
CA GLY A 63 9.70 -2.92 -11.72
C GLY A 63 8.60 -2.81 -12.79
N GLY A 64 7.38 -2.42 -12.39
CA GLY A 64 6.24 -2.27 -13.29
C GLY A 64 4.88 -2.28 -12.57
N MET A 65 3.81 -2.12 -13.35
CA MET A 65 2.43 -2.23 -12.86
C MET A 65 1.91 -3.66 -12.94
N THR A 66 1.23 -4.11 -11.88
CA THR A 66 0.52 -5.39 -11.87
C THR A 66 -0.77 -5.33 -12.69
N ARG A 67 -1.16 -6.42 -13.35
CA ARG A 67 -2.32 -6.46 -14.26
C ARG A 67 -3.67 -6.18 -13.57
N LYS A 68 -3.83 -6.58 -12.31
CA LYS A 68 -5.02 -6.30 -11.50
C LYS A 68 -4.61 -5.91 -10.09
N ILE A 69 -5.23 -4.84 -9.59
CA ILE A 69 -5.10 -4.37 -8.21
C ILE A 69 -6.44 -4.59 -7.53
N VAL A 70 -6.45 -5.34 -6.44
CA VAL A 70 -7.62 -5.64 -5.64
C VAL A 70 -7.47 -4.91 -4.32
N TYR A 71 -8.52 -4.15 -3.99
CA TYR A 71 -8.66 -3.50 -2.70
C TYR A 71 -9.73 -4.24 -1.92
N ASP A 72 -9.36 -4.86 -0.80
CA ASP A 72 -10.28 -5.73 -0.06
C ASP A 72 -11.12 -4.95 0.96
N GLN A 73 -10.67 -3.75 1.40
CA GLN A 73 -11.30 -3.05 2.54
C GLN A 73 -11.45 -1.52 2.44
N VAL A 74 -11.12 -0.87 1.33
CA VAL A 74 -11.39 0.58 1.20
C VAL A 74 -12.78 0.84 0.64
N ILE A 75 -13.67 1.34 1.48
CA ILE A 75 -14.73 2.27 1.06
C ILE A 75 -14.04 3.54 0.52
N CYS A 76 -13.45 3.44 -0.66
CA CYS A 76 -13.22 4.58 -1.52
C CYS A 76 -13.04 4.07 -2.94
N CYS A 77 -14.06 4.37 -3.76
CA CYS A 77 -14.12 4.07 -5.17
C CYS A 77 -13.07 4.92 -5.92
N LEU A 78 -11.79 4.53 -5.86
CA LEU A 78 -10.76 5.14 -6.71
C LEU A 78 -10.86 4.51 -8.10
N ARG A 79 -11.58 5.21 -8.98
CA ARG A 79 -11.66 4.93 -10.40
C ARG A 79 -10.32 5.34 -11.04
N VAL A 80 -9.33 4.45 -11.00
CA VAL A 80 -8.10 4.61 -11.78
C VAL A 80 -8.50 4.57 -13.26
N LYS A 81 -8.57 5.75 -13.89
CA LYS A 81 -8.76 5.83 -15.34
C LYS A 81 -7.46 5.39 -16.00
N THR A 82 -7.45 4.16 -16.49
CA THR A 82 -6.45 3.66 -17.43
C THR A 82 -6.43 4.57 -18.65
N THR A 83 -5.37 5.34 -18.81
CA THR A 83 -4.97 5.89 -20.11
C THR A 83 -3.61 5.30 -20.40
N ALA A 84 -3.62 4.13 -21.02
CA ALA A 84 -2.45 3.59 -21.71
C ALA A 84 -2.39 4.29 -23.08
N THR A 85 -1.28 4.97 -23.37
CA THR A 85 -0.84 5.28 -24.73
C THR A 85 0.30 4.31 -25.04
#